data_AF-A0A5N6D7V1-F1
#
_entry.id   AF-A0A5N6D7V1-F1
#
_cell.length_a   1.000
_cell.length_b   1.000
_cell.length_c   1.000
_cell.angle_alpha   90.00
_cell.angle_beta   90.00
_cell.angle_gamma   90.00
#
_symmetry.space_group_name_H-M   'P 1'
#
loop_
_entity.id
_entity.type
_entity.pdbx_description
1 polymer ?
#
loop_
_entity_poly.entity_id
_entity_poly.type
_entity_poly.pdbx_seq_one_letter_code
_entity_poly.pdbx_strand_id
1 'polypeptide(L)'
;MVLSSATPRTSLGLGFGKRDTEPAQNGTVSAEAVAVAQKIVDGLHDSEGRQVYISYQMVAGFNNAQKTYNSTIRTWELDIAGAGGGWVARFLELRDEDNFSTLDGVTYDTLKGWMVQDGGKIIHFHGEQDSSIPPGSSVHYYNSVRKMMHPGKPYNESTSALKEWHRLYLVPGAAHCATNELQPNGPFPQTNFAVMAEWVEQGIVPETLNATILQGEYKGTNEQICVWPLRPLWADNNTFMCEYNQASINTFEYSFDAYKLPLY
;
A
#
# COMPACT_ATOMS: atom_id res chain seq x y z
N MET A 1 33.47 -2.55 -18.61
CA MET A 1 34.01 -1.67 -17.56
C MET A 1 33.30 -2.04 -16.27
N VAL A 2 34.06 -2.27 -15.19
CA VAL A 2 33.74 -3.10 -14.01
C VAL A 2 32.79 -2.41 -13.02
N LEU A 3 31.81 -3.16 -12.46
CA LEU A 3 31.24 -3.02 -11.10
C LEU A 3 30.55 -4.36 -10.76
N SER A 4 30.62 -5.03 -9.62
CA SER A 4 31.49 -5.08 -8.44
C SER A 4 31.20 -6.48 -7.84
N SER A 5 32.22 -7.21 -7.41
CA SER A 5 32.11 -8.56 -6.88
C SER A 5 31.46 -8.59 -5.49
N ALA A 6 30.38 -9.36 -5.33
CA ALA A 6 29.84 -9.69 -4.01
C ALA A 6 30.82 -10.62 -3.26
N THR A 7 31.36 -10.15 -2.14
CA THR A 7 32.11 -10.97 -1.19
C THR A 7 31.14 -11.82 -0.35
N PRO A 8 31.36 -13.15 -0.23
CA PRO A 8 30.55 -13.97 0.66
C PRO A 8 30.97 -13.73 2.12
N ARG A 9 30.03 -13.31 2.97
CA ARG A 9 30.20 -13.37 4.42
C ARG A 9 30.03 -14.82 4.86
N THR A 10 31.09 -15.44 5.34
CA THR A 10 31.02 -16.72 6.04
C THR A 10 30.51 -16.49 7.47
N SER A 11 29.36 -17.06 7.80
CA SER A 11 28.96 -17.24 9.20
C SER A 11 29.67 -18.48 9.74
N LEU A 12 30.47 -18.27 10.78
CA LEU A 12 31.11 -19.32 11.57
C LEU A 12 30.05 -19.91 12.52
N GLY A 13 29.63 -21.15 12.28
CA GLY A 13 28.88 -21.95 13.25
C GLY A 13 27.67 -22.67 12.66
N LEU A 14 27.77 -24.00 12.53
CA LEU A 14 26.69 -24.96 12.26
C LEU A 14 26.09 -24.96 10.84
N GLY A 15 26.90 -25.33 9.85
CA GLY A 15 26.63 -26.45 8.91
C GLY A 15 25.36 -26.54 8.06
N PHE A 16 24.42 -25.60 8.10
CA PHE A 16 23.25 -25.58 7.22
C PHE A 16 23.41 -24.45 6.21
N GLY A 17 24.03 -24.74 5.06
CA GLY A 17 23.94 -23.85 3.92
C GLY A 17 22.47 -23.70 3.52
N LYS A 18 21.95 -22.47 3.51
CA LYS A 18 20.70 -22.17 2.79
C LYS A 18 20.90 -22.65 1.36
N ARG A 19 20.18 -23.68 0.94
CA ARG A 19 20.04 -24.01 -0.47
C ARG A 19 19.15 -22.93 -1.06
N ASP A 20 19.75 -21.93 -1.70
CA ASP A 20 19.00 -21.11 -2.64
C ASP A 20 18.54 -22.03 -3.77
N THR A 21 17.23 -22.27 -3.81
CA THR A 21 16.56 -23.15 -4.78
C THR A 21 16.05 -22.39 -5.99
N GLU A 22 16.52 -21.15 -6.18
CA GLU A 22 16.18 -20.37 -7.35
C GLU A 22 16.70 -21.04 -8.63
N PRO A 23 15.84 -21.33 -9.61
CA PRO A 23 16.26 -21.94 -10.86
C PRO A 23 17.25 -21.02 -11.59
N ALA A 24 18.16 -21.63 -12.35
CA ALA A 24 19.18 -20.91 -13.11
C ALA A 24 18.54 -19.83 -14.01
N GLN A 25 18.86 -18.57 -13.73
CA GLN A 25 18.37 -17.42 -14.49
C GLN A 25 19.18 -17.28 -15.78
N ASN A 26 18.60 -17.66 -16.93
CA ASN A 26 19.30 -17.64 -18.23
C ASN A 26 19.16 -16.30 -18.99
N GLY A 27 18.65 -15.24 -18.34
CA GLY A 27 18.50 -13.90 -18.94
C GLY A 27 17.45 -13.79 -20.06
N THR A 28 16.75 -14.85 -20.40
CA THR A 28 15.62 -14.87 -21.37
C THR A 28 14.27 -14.89 -20.66
N VAL A 29 13.39 -13.97 -21.03
CA VAL A 29 12.00 -13.89 -20.53
C VAL A 29 11.07 -14.60 -21.52
N SER A 30 10.22 -15.51 -21.04
CA SER A 30 9.26 -16.21 -21.90
C SER A 30 8.03 -15.36 -22.22
N ALA A 31 7.28 -15.69 -23.27
CA ALA A 31 6.05 -14.99 -23.62
C ALA A 31 4.99 -15.07 -22.51
N GLU A 32 4.94 -16.19 -21.79
CA GLU A 32 4.07 -16.39 -20.63
C GLU A 32 4.47 -15.48 -19.46
N ALA A 33 5.78 -15.33 -19.22
CA ALA A 33 6.27 -14.40 -18.19
C ALA A 33 5.95 -12.94 -18.53
N VAL A 34 6.03 -12.55 -19.81
CA VAL A 34 5.57 -11.22 -20.27
C VAL A 34 4.08 -11.04 -20.04
N ALA A 35 3.25 -12.05 -20.37
CA ALA A 35 1.81 -11.97 -20.19
C ALA A 35 1.41 -11.86 -18.71
N VAL A 36 2.11 -12.57 -17.81
CA VAL A 36 1.90 -12.45 -16.36
C VAL A 36 2.33 -11.08 -15.86
N ALA A 37 3.50 -10.59 -16.25
CA ALA A 37 3.98 -9.27 -15.88
C ALA A 37 3.02 -8.16 -16.36
N GLN A 38 2.50 -8.28 -17.59
CA GLN A 38 1.51 -7.36 -18.13
C GLN A 38 0.21 -7.41 -17.33
N LYS A 39 -0.32 -8.61 -17.02
CA LYS A 39 -1.51 -8.76 -16.16
C LYS A 39 -1.32 -8.17 -14.77
N ILE A 40 -0.11 -8.33 -14.20
CA ILE A 40 0.21 -7.67 -12.94
C ILE A 40 0.11 -6.18 -13.18
N VAL A 41 0.86 -5.58 -14.10
CA VAL A 41 0.87 -4.12 -14.36
C VAL A 41 -0.50 -3.55 -14.67
N ASP A 42 -1.32 -4.25 -15.45
CA ASP A 42 -2.68 -3.83 -15.81
C ASP A 42 -3.60 -3.72 -14.58
N GLY A 43 -3.32 -4.46 -13.50
CA GLY A 43 -4.13 -4.45 -12.30
C GLY A 43 -5.45 -5.22 -12.46
N LEU A 44 -6.23 -5.23 -11.38
CA LEU A 44 -7.48 -5.98 -11.30
C LEU A 44 -8.55 -5.32 -12.20
N HIS A 45 -9.12 -6.10 -13.10
CA HIS A 45 -10.21 -5.72 -14.00
C HIS A 45 -11.38 -6.69 -13.84
N ASP A 46 -12.62 -6.23 -13.88
CA ASP A 46 -13.78 -7.12 -13.82
C ASP A 46 -14.07 -7.79 -15.17
N SER A 47 -15.05 -8.69 -15.23
CA SER A 47 -15.43 -9.41 -16.47
C SER A 47 -15.98 -8.50 -17.56
N GLU A 48 -16.39 -7.27 -17.22
CA GLU A 48 -16.78 -6.23 -18.18
C GLU A 48 -15.58 -5.39 -18.67
N GLY A 49 -14.36 -5.71 -18.21
CA GLY A 49 -13.14 -5.00 -18.58
C GLY A 49 -12.97 -3.65 -17.88
N ARG A 50 -13.70 -3.38 -16.80
CA ARG A 50 -13.56 -2.15 -16.02
C ARG A 50 -12.45 -2.34 -14.98
N GLN A 51 -11.60 -1.33 -14.81
CA GLN A 51 -10.59 -1.33 -13.76
C GLN A 51 -11.24 -1.35 -12.37
N VAL A 52 -10.87 -2.32 -11.55
CA VAL A 52 -11.31 -2.50 -10.15
C VAL A 52 -10.23 -2.04 -9.17
N TYR A 53 -8.97 -2.35 -9.45
CA TYR A 53 -7.83 -1.94 -8.62
C TYR A 53 -6.57 -1.84 -9.47
N ILE A 54 -5.68 -0.88 -9.20
CA ILE A 54 -4.41 -0.78 -9.94
C ILE A 54 -3.36 -1.70 -9.35
N SER A 55 -2.26 -1.86 -10.07
CA SER A 55 -1.11 -2.63 -9.61
C SER A 55 0.09 -1.77 -9.26
N TYR A 56 1.19 -2.43 -8.94
CA TYR A 56 2.51 -1.85 -8.75
C TYR A 56 2.89 -0.97 -9.96
N GLN A 57 3.57 0.15 -9.69
CA GLN A 57 4.20 0.92 -10.76
C GLN A 57 5.25 0.06 -11.48
N MET A 58 5.45 0.25 -12.78
CA MET A 58 6.31 -0.61 -13.62
C MET A 58 7.79 -0.71 -13.19
N VAL A 59 8.22 0.12 -12.22
CA VAL A 59 9.57 0.10 -11.63
C VAL A 59 9.63 -0.62 -10.28
N ALA A 60 8.49 -0.96 -9.69
CA ALA A 60 8.43 -1.73 -8.46
C ALA A 60 8.59 -3.23 -8.77
N GLY A 61 9.40 -3.91 -7.98
CA GLY A 61 9.55 -5.36 -8.09
C GLY A 61 8.24 -6.08 -7.77
N PHE A 62 7.98 -7.21 -8.44
CA PHE A 62 6.80 -8.04 -8.22
C PHE A 62 6.93 -8.92 -6.97
N ASN A 63 7.35 -8.33 -5.84
CA ASN A 63 7.65 -9.06 -4.61
C ASN A 63 6.43 -9.84 -4.08
N ASN A 64 5.21 -9.33 -4.29
CA ASN A 64 3.98 -10.00 -3.88
C ASN A 64 3.44 -11.01 -4.92
N ALA A 65 4.09 -11.14 -6.09
CA ALA A 65 3.77 -12.17 -7.07
C ALA A 65 4.79 -13.33 -7.03
N GLN A 66 5.67 -13.34 -6.02
CA GLN A 66 6.63 -14.41 -5.83
C GLN A 66 5.92 -15.70 -5.43
N LYS A 67 6.42 -16.82 -5.96
CA LYS A 67 5.96 -18.16 -5.57
C LYS A 67 6.79 -18.66 -4.40
N THR A 68 6.21 -19.50 -3.57
CA THR A 68 6.92 -20.22 -2.52
C THR A 68 7.15 -21.66 -2.95
N TYR A 69 8.35 -22.20 -2.71
CA TYR A 69 8.68 -23.58 -3.08
C TYR A 69 8.18 -24.56 -2.01
N ASN A 70 7.28 -25.46 -2.41
CA ASN A 70 6.79 -26.55 -1.57
C ASN A 70 7.70 -27.77 -1.73
N SER A 71 8.54 -28.03 -0.72
CA SER A 71 9.52 -29.13 -0.75
C SER A 71 8.91 -30.53 -0.68
N THR A 72 7.66 -30.65 -0.21
CA THR A 72 6.96 -31.93 -0.05
C THR A 72 6.50 -32.48 -1.39
N ILE A 73 5.91 -31.62 -2.23
CA ILE A 73 5.43 -32.00 -3.56
C ILE A 73 6.38 -31.54 -4.69
N ARG A 74 7.46 -30.84 -4.34
CA ARG A 74 8.54 -30.38 -5.24
C ARG A 74 8.06 -29.43 -6.34
N THR A 75 7.14 -28.53 -6.01
CA THR A 75 6.56 -27.55 -6.93
C THR A 75 6.59 -26.14 -6.34
N TRP A 76 6.59 -25.15 -7.22
CA TRP A 76 6.42 -23.75 -6.84
C TRP A 76 4.93 -23.41 -6.82
N GLU A 77 4.43 -22.97 -5.67
CA GLU A 77 3.03 -22.65 -5.44
C GLU A 77 2.85 -21.13 -5.28
N LEU A 78 1.64 -20.65 -5.55
CA LEU A 78 1.29 -19.26 -5.28
C LEU A 78 1.35 -19.02 -3.77
N ASP A 79 2.02 -17.96 -3.35
CA ASP A 79 1.91 -17.46 -1.98
C ASP A 79 0.80 -16.41 -1.92
N ILE A 80 -0.29 -16.73 -1.24
CA ILE A 80 -1.38 -15.78 -1.05
C ILE A 80 -0.94 -14.80 0.02
N ALA A 81 -0.81 -13.52 -0.30
CA ALA A 81 -0.38 -12.51 0.66
C ALA A 81 -1.25 -12.55 1.93
N GLY A 82 -0.64 -12.86 3.08
CA GLY A 82 -1.35 -13.18 4.32
C GLY A 82 -2.33 -12.10 4.79
N ALA A 83 -2.02 -10.82 4.55
CA ALA A 83 -2.92 -9.73 4.91
C ALA A 83 -4.21 -9.72 4.07
N GLY A 84 -4.12 -10.03 2.77
CA GLY A 84 -5.28 -10.01 1.87
C GLY A 84 -6.14 -11.26 2.00
N GLY A 85 -5.53 -12.45 2.01
CA GLY A 85 -6.29 -13.68 2.13
C GLY A 85 -6.79 -13.97 3.54
N GLY A 86 -6.06 -13.54 4.58
CA GLY A 86 -6.55 -13.59 5.97
C GLY A 86 -7.78 -12.73 6.19
N TRP A 87 -7.87 -11.57 5.53
CA TRP A 87 -9.06 -10.71 5.62
C TRP A 87 -10.31 -11.42 5.07
N VAL A 88 -10.22 -11.99 3.86
CA VAL A 88 -11.38 -12.64 3.26
C VAL A 88 -11.77 -13.91 4.02
N ALA A 89 -10.80 -14.76 4.38
CA ALA A 89 -11.07 -16.01 5.10
C ALA A 89 -11.75 -15.74 6.46
N ARG A 90 -11.23 -14.79 7.24
CA ARG A 90 -11.74 -14.49 8.59
C ARG A 90 -12.99 -13.63 8.61
N PHE A 91 -13.02 -12.57 7.81
CA PHE A 91 -14.01 -11.51 7.98
C PHE A 91 -15.11 -11.55 6.92
N LEU A 92 -14.86 -12.08 5.73
CA LEU A 92 -15.90 -12.27 4.72
C LEU A 92 -16.53 -13.66 4.79
N GLU A 93 -15.70 -14.70 4.86
CA GLU A 93 -16.18 -16.09 4.92
C GLU A 93 -16.45 -16.57 6.35
N LEU A 94 -16.11 -15.77 7.37
CA LEU A 94 -16.29 -16.07 8.79
C LEU A 94 -15.65 -17.39 9.24
N ARG A 95 -14.44 -17.68 8.72
CA ARG A 95 -13.65 -18.88 9.06
C ARG A 95 -12.52 -18.56 10.02
N ASP A 96 -12.23 -19.46 10.95
CA ASP A 96 -11.07 -19.34 11.85
C ASP A 96 -9.79 -19.87 11.15
N GLU A 97 -9.34 -19.12 10.14
CA GLU A 97 -8.17 -19.45 9.32
C GLU A 97 -7.19 -18.28 9.26
N ASP A 98 -5.88 -18.56 9.26
CA ASP A 98 -4.88 -17.51 9.21
C ASP A 98 -4.76 -16.83 7.84
N ASN A 99 -5.10 -17.55 6.77
CA ASN A 99 -5.06 -17.12 5.38
C ASN A 99 -5.82 -18.12 4.51
N PHE A 100 -6.16 -17.76 3.28
CA PHE A 100 -6.67 -18.73 2.32
C PHE A 100 -5.67 -19.84 2.01
N SER A 101 -6.18 -21.07 1.86
CA SER A 101 -5.39 -22.21 1.40
C SER A 101 -5.25 -22.27 -0.13
N THR A 102 -6.19 -21.68 -0.89
CA THR A 102 -6.17 -21.65 -2.36
C THR A 102 -6.99 -20.48 -2.90
N LEU A 103 -6.70 -20.06 -4.14
CA LEU A 103 -7.53 -19.14 -4.94
C LEU A 103 -8.32 -19.89 -6.04
N ASP A 104 -8.46 -21.21 -5.95
CA ASP A 104 -9.22 -21.99 -6.93
C ASP A 104 -10.68 -21.51 -7.00
N GLY A 105 -11.12 -21.19 -8.23
CA GLY A 105 -12.46 -20.64 -8.47
C GLY A 105 -12.62 -19.16 -8.12
N VAL A 106 -11.58 -18.48 -7.62
CA VAL A 106 -11.61 -17.04 -7.37
C VAL A 106 -11.40 -16.29 -8.69
N THR A 107 -12.44 -15.59 -9.14
CA THR A 107 -12.39 -14.76 -10.35
C THR A 107 -12.10 -13.31 -10.01
N TYR A 108 -11.81 -12.48 -11.02
CA TYR A 108 -11.70 -11.05 -10.79
C TYR A 108 -13.03 -10.40 -10.35
N ASP A 109 -14.17 -10.93 -10.79
CA ASP A 109 -15.47 -10.49 -10.28
C ASP A 109 -15.67 -10.90 -8.83
N THR A 110 -15.14 -12.05 -8.41
CA THR A 110 -15.13 -12.50 -7.02
C THR A 110 -14.29 -11.55 -6.17
N LEU A 111 -13.08 -11.21 -6.61
CA LEU A 111 -12.21 -10.26 -5.93
C LEU A 111 -12.84 -8.87 -5.85
N LYS A 112 -13.42 -8.37 -6.95
CA LYS A 112 -14.22 -7.14 -6.96
C LYS A 112 -15.38 -7.23 -5.97
N GLY A 113 -16.11 -8.34 -5.98
CA GLY A 113 -17.23 -8.63 -5.09
C GLY A 113 -16.79 -8.48 -3.65
N TRP A 114 -15.73 -9.15 -3.22
CA TRP A 114 -15.17 -9.01 -1.88
C TRP A 114 -14.78 -7.56 -1.56
N MET A 115 -14.06 -6.88 -2.46
CA MET A 115 -13.67 -5.48 -2.25
C MET A 115 -14.86 -4.53 -2.10
N VAL A 116 -16.00 -4.80 -2.74
CA VAL A 116 -17.14 -3.87 -2.86
C VAL A 116 -18.34 -4.26 -1.99
N GLN A 117 -18.59 -5.56 -1.78
CA GLN A 117 -19.84 -6.06 -1.16
C GLN A 117 -19.88 -5.91 0.36
N ASP A 118 -18.75 -5.88 1.06
CA ASP A 118 -18.75 -5.92 2.52
C ASP A 118 -18.02 -4.75 3.19
N GLY A 119 -17.94 -3.61 2.51
CA GLY A 119 -17.45 -2.37 3.13
C GLY A 119 -15.96 -2.39 3.50
N GLY A 120 -15.14 -3.08 2.71
CA GLY A 120 -13.69 -3.18 2.90
C GLY A 120 -13.03 -1.81 3.12
N LYS A 121 -12.15 -1.74 4.12
CA LYS A 121 -11.50 -0.49 4.56
C LYS A 121 -10.03 -0.49 4.20
N ILE A 122 -9.54 0.61 3.64
CA ILE A 122 -8.15 0.82 3.24
C ILE A 122 -7.58 2.00 4.03
N ILE A 123 -6.52 1.73 4.78
CA ILE A 123 -5.62 2.75 5.33
C ILE A 123 -4.40 2.81 4.40
N HIS A 124 -4.26 3.91 3.68
CA HIS A 124 -3.12 4.23 2.84
C HIS A 124 -2.31 5.30 3.56
N PHE A 125 -1.02 5.07 3.83
CA PHE A 125 -0.15 6.13 4.33
C PHE A 125 1.12 6.22 3.49
N HIS A 126 1.71 7.41 3.43
CA HIS A 126 2.93 7.67 2.67
C HIS A 126 3.79 8.70 3.40
N GLY A 127 5.10 8.46 3.51
CA GLY A 127 6.04 9.43 4.06
C GLY A 127 6.19 10.65 3.16
N GLU A 128 6.00 11.85 3.70
CA GLU A 128 6.07 13.07 2.89
C GLU A 128 7.50 13.41 2.43
N GLN A 129 8.51 12.81 3.07
CA GLN A 129 9.93 12.96 2.77
C GLN A 129 10.52 11.68 2.17
N ASP A 130 9.66 10.86 1.55
CA ASP A 130 10.07 9.67 0.84
C ASP A 130 10.93 10.04 -0.38
N SER A 131 12.20 9.66 -0.33
CA SER A 131 13.20 9.92 -1.37
C SER A 131 13.27 8.83 -2.44
N SER A 132 12.47 7.76 -2.30
CA SER A 132 12.42 6.61 -3.20
C SER A 132 11.16 6.67 -4.07
N ILE A 133 9.99 6.80 -3.45
CA ILE A 133 8.71 6.92 -4.14
C ILE A 133 8.12 8.30 -3.81
N PRO A 134 7.87 9.17 -4.80
CA PRO A 134 7.34 10.50 -4.50
C PRO A 134 5.94 10.42 -3.89
N PRO A 135 5.65 11.08 -2.75
CA PRO A 135 4.31 11.04 -2.12
C PRO A 135 3.21 11.61 -3.02
N GLY A 136 3.55 12.49 -3.96
CA GLY A 136 2.63 12.99 -4.99
C GLY A 136 2.01 11.87 -5.84
N SER A 137 2.70 10.74 -6.02
CA SER A 137 2.15 9.56 -6.72
C SER A 137 0.96 8.96 -5.97
N SER A 138 0.99 8.91 -4.64
CA SER A 138 -0.11 8.39 -3.83
C SER A 138 -1.29 9.35 -3.78
N VAL A 139 -1.04 10.65 -3.75
CA VAL A 139 -2.12 11.65 -3.86
C VAL A 139 -2.77 11.60 -5.24
N HIS A 140 -1.98 11.47 -6.30
CA HIS A 140 -2.47 11.29 -7.66
C HIS A 140 -3.36 10.05 -7.76
N TYR A 141 -2.90 8.91 -7.24
CA TYR A 141 -3.69 7.68 -7.20
C TYR A 141 -5.00 7.84 -6.43
N TYR A 142 -4.96 8.41 -5.22
CA TYR A 142 -6.14 8.70 -4.43
C TYR A 142 -7.17 9.52 -5.22
N ASN A 143 -6.69 10.56 -5.92
CA ASN A 143 -7.52 11.43 -6.75
C ASN A 143 -8.07 10.71 -7.99
N SER A 144 -7.30 9.81 -8.60
CA SER A 144 -7.73 8.95 -9.69
C SER A 144 -8.90 8.05 -9.26
N VAL A 145 -8.75 7.33 -8.14
CA VAL A 145 -9.80 6.49 -7.55
C VAL A 145 -11.04 7.33 -7.24
N ARG A 146 -10.85 8.50 -6.60
CA ARG A 146 -11.96 9.43 -6.29
C ARG A 146 -12.76 9.80 -7.54
N LYS A 147 -12.08 10.22 -8.61
CA LYS A 147 -12.74 10.66 -9.86
C LYS A 147 -13.48 9.51 -10.54
N MET A 148 -12.91 8.31 -10.52
CA MET A 148 -13.49 7.12 -11.15
C MET A 148 -14.68 6.56 -10.40
N MET A 149 -14.61 6.51 -9.07
CA MET A 149 -15.68 5.97 -8.22
C MET A 149 -16.82 6.97 -7.98
N HIS A 150 -16.53 8.27 -8.10
CA HIS A 150 -17.48 9.34 -7.84
C HIS A 150 -17.53 10.36 -8.99
N PRO A 151 -17.84 9.91 -10.23
CA PRO A 151 -17.84 10.78 -11.40
C PRO A 151 -18.90 11.88 -11.25
N GLY A 152 -18.55 13.10 -11.67
CA GLY A 152 -19.45 14.25 -11.65
C GLY A 152 -19.73 14.87 -10.27
N LYS A 153 -19.23 14.28 -9.17
CA LYS A 153 -19.37 14.85 -7.82
C LYS A 153 -18.32 15.94 -7.56
N PRO A 154 -18.67 17.04 -6.84
CA PRO A 154 -17.71 18.04 -6.39
C PRO A 154 -16.57 17.43 -5.57
N TYR A 155 -15.43 18.12 -5.48
CA TYR A 155 -14.24 17.61 -4.81
C TYR A 155 -14.48 17.18 -3.36
N ASN A 156 -15.12 18.03 -2.55
CA ASN A 156 -15.37 17.72 -1.15
C ASN A 156 -16.35 16.55 -0.98
N GLU A 157 -17.41 16.49 -1.80
CA GLU A 157 -18.40 15.42 -1.72
C GLU A 157 -17.81 14.07 -2.13
N SER A 158 -17.08 14.03 -3.25
CA SER A 158 -16.42 12.81 -3.73
C SER A 158 -15.30 12.35 -2.79
N THR A 159 -14.57 13.28 -2.17
CA THR A 159 -13.56 12.94 -1.16
C THR A 159 -14.20 12.43 0.13
N SER A 160 -15.31 13.01 0.57
CA SER A 160 -16.06 12.51 1.73
C SER A 160 -16.59 11.09 1.48
N ALA A 161 -17.18 10.83 0.31
CA ALA A 161 -17.66 9.50 -0.06
C ALA A 161 -16.50 8.48 -0.15
N LEU A 162 -15.34 8.88 -0.68
CA LEU A 162 -14.18 7.99 -0.77
C LEU A 162 -13.64 7.63 0.63
N LYS A 163 -13.58 8.59 1.57
CA LYS A 163 -13.09 8.37 2.94
C LYS A 163 -13.95 7.41 3.77
N GLU A 164 -15.15 7.06 3.32
CA GLU A 164 -15.95 6.02 3.98
C GLU A 164 -15.26 4.65 3.95
N TRP A 165 -14.36 4.42 2.98
CA TRP A 165 -13.70 3.12 2.80
C TRP A 165 -12.21 3.22 2.40
N HIS A 166 -11.74 4.34 1.85
CA HIS A 166 -10.33 4.55 1.47
C HIS A 166 -9.79 5.87 2.03
N ARG A 167 -8.88 5.77 3.00
CA ARG A 167 -8.30 6.91 3.72
C ARG A 167 -6.81 6.99 3.47
N LEU A 168 -6.36 8.13 2.93
CA LEU A 168 -4.95 8.45 2.72
C LEU A 168 -4.43 9.34 3.87
N TYR A 169 -3.23 9.04 4.38
CA TYR A 169 -2.53 9.82 5.39
C TYR A 169 -1.11 10.14 4.89
N LEU A 170 -0.82 11.41 4.67
CA LEU A 170 0.54 11.86 4.39
C LEU A 170 1.26 12.13 5.71
N VAL A 171 2.35 11.41 5.97
CA VAL A 171 3.07 11.42 7.24
C VAL A 171 4.22 12.45 7.16
N PRO A 172 4.10 13.62 7.82
CA PRO A 172 5.13 14.65 7.74
C PRO A 172 6.43 14.16 8.37
N GLY A 173 7.56 14.44 7.72
CA GLY A 173 8.88 14.04 8.19
C GLY A 173 9.23 12.57 8.02
N ALA A 174 8.29 11.68 7.69
CA ALA A 174 8.62 10.27 7.43
C ALA A 174 9.27 10.08 6.05
N ALA A 175 10.25 9.18 5.99
CA ALA A 175 10.97 8.76 4.79
C ALA A 175 10.32 7.51 4.17
N HIS A 176 11.06 6.81 3.29
CA HIS A 176 10.59 5.59 2.63
C HIS A 176 10.33 4.46 3.63
N CYS A 177 9.05 4.23 3.94
CA CYS A 177 8.57 3.21 4.88
C CYS A 177 9.18 3.30 6.30
N ALA A 178 9.77 4.44 6.67
CA ALA A 178 10.53 4.58 7.90
C ALA A 178 10.57 6.04 8.40
N THR A 179 11.11 6.24 9.59
CA THR A 179 11.48 7.56 10.13
C THR A 179 12.60 8.20 9.32
N ASN A 180 12.75 9.52 9.40
CA ASN A 180 13.82 10.26 8.74
C ASN A 180 14.80 10.88 9.76
N GLU A 181 16.06 10.48 9.70
CA GLU A 181 17.10 10.99 10.60
C GLU A 181 17.39 12.49 10.42
N LEU A 182 17.09 13.06 9.24
CA LEU A 182 17.25 14.49 8.95
C LEU A 182 16.08 15.34 9.47
N GLN A 183 14.98 14.71 9.87
CA GLN A 183 13.83 15.36 10.49
C GLN A 183 13.52 14.63 11.80
N PRO A 184 14.47 14.65 12.76
CA PRO A 184 14.21 14.11 14.08
C PRO A 184 13.02 14.85 14.69
N ASN A 185 12.19 14.15 15.46
CA ASN A 185 10.85 14.58 15.91
C ASN A 185 9.70 14.39 14.90
N GLY A 186 9.95 13.84 13.70
CA GLY A 186 8.89 13.39 12.81
C GLY A 186 8.12 12.18 13.38
N PRO A 187 6.77 12.18 13.41
CA PRO A 187 6.00 11.04 13.88
C PRO A 187 5.94 9.93 12.83
N PHE A 188 5.81 8.68 13.27
CA PHE A 188 5.63 7.54 12.37
C PHE A 188 4.51 6.61 12.89
N PRO A 189 3.55 6.18 12.04
CA PRO A 189 2.46 5.29 12.46
C PRO A 189 2.99 3.92 12.92
N GLN A 190 2.47 3.42 14.05
CA GLN A 190 2.91 2.15 14.65
C GLN A 190 1.78 1.14 14.89
N THR A 191 0.53 1.60 14.88
CA THR A 191 -0.64 0.81 15.32
C THR A 191 -1.68 0.62 14.22
N ASN A 192 -1.29 0.77 12.94
CA ASN A 192 -2.22 0.76 11.80
C ASN A 192 -3.14 -0.46 11.75
N PHE A 193 -2.64 -1.64 12.12
CA PHE A 193 -3.45 -2.86 12.17
C PHE A 193 -4.55 -2.77 13.24
N ALA A 194 -4.22 -2.26 14.43
CA ALA A 194 -5.21 -2.04 15.49
C ALA A 194 -6.25 -0.99 15.07
N VAL A 195 -5.81 0.12 14.47
CA VAL A 195 -6.71 1.15 13.94
C VAL A 195 -7.64 0.59 12.86
N MET A 196 -7.11 -0.28 11.99
CA MET A 196 -7.91 -0.96 10.97
C MET A 196 -8.93 -1.91 11.59
N ALA A 197 -8.53 -2.70 12.59
CA ALA A 197 -9.43 -3.59 13.32
C ALA A 197 -10.54 -2.80 14.02
N GLU A 198 -10.22 -1.70 14.71
CA GLU A 198 -11.21 -0.81 15.34
C GLU A 198 -12.18 -0.20 14.31
N TRP A 199 -11.68 0.18 13.13
CA TRP A 199 -12.53 0.73 12.07
C TRP A 199 -13.49 -0.33 11.51
N VAL A 200 -13.00 -1.55 11.26
CA VAL A 200 -13.77 -2.63 10.66
C VAL A 200 -14.74 -3.26 11.66
N GLU A 201 -14.27 -3.59 12.86
CA GLU A 201 -15.01 -4.38 13.85
C GLU A 201 -15.90 -3.53 14.76
N GLN A 202 -15.47 -2.30 15.06
CA GLN A 202 -16.16 -1.42 16.02
C GLN A 202 -16.77 -0.17 15.36
N GLY A 203 -16.54 0.02 14.06
CA GLY A 203 -17.00 1.21 13.34
C GLY A 203 -16.32 2.51 13.79
N ILE A 204 -15.17 2.42 14.49
CA ILE A 204 -14.44 3.61 14.96
C ILE A 204 -13.67 4.20 13.78
N VAL A 205 -14.21 5.29 13.25
CA VAL A 205 -13.68 5.92 12.04
C VAL A 205 -12.37 6.67 12.37
N PRO A 206 -11.24 6.34 11.70
CA PRO A 206 -9.97 7.02 11.94
C PRO A 206 -9.96 8.37 11.22
N GLU A 207 -10.50 9.42 11.85
CA GLU A 207 -10.38 10.79 11.34
C GLU A 207 -8.92 11.28 11.39
N THR A 208 -8.14 10.72 12.31
CA THR A 208 -6.69 10.83 12.37
C THR A 208 -6.06 9.44 12.46
N LEU A 209 -4.80 9.33 12.05
CA LEU A 209 -3.99 8.14 12.23
C LEU A 209 -2.99 8.37 13.36
N ASN A 210 -2.97 7.46 14.31
CA ASN A 210 -2.09 7.51 15.46
C ASN A 210 -0.62 7.25 15.05
N ALA A 211 0.28 8.16 15.42
CA ALA A 211 1.70 8.07 15.13
C ALA A 211 2.56 8.45 16.36
N THR A 212 3.75 7.86 16.45
CA THR A 212 4.67 8.11 17.58
C THR A 212 5.97 8.71 17.07
N ILE A 213 6.50 9.68 17.78
CA ILE A 213 7.84 10.21 17.52
C ILE A 213 8.86 9.19 18.03
N LEU A 214 9.67 8.62 17.11
CA LEU A 214 10.61 7.54 17.45
C LEU A 214 12.06 8.02 17.62
N GLN A 215 12.35 9.27 17.22
CA GLN A 215 13.68 9.87 17.20
C GLN A 215 13.62 11.34 17.62
N GLY A 216 14.70 11.86 18.21
CA GLY A 216 14.81 13.27 18.62
C GLY A 216 14.44 13.53 20.08
N GLU A 217 14.27 14.81 20.40
CA GLU A 217 13.96 15.33 21.74
C GLU A 217 12.59 14.86 22.24
N TYR A 218 11.60 14.81 21.35
CA TYR A 218 10.21 14.47 21.67
C TYR A 218 9.92 12.98 21.53
N LYS A 219 10.95 12.12 21.61
CA LYS A 219 10.79 10.68 21.47
C LYS A 219 9.81 10.12 22.51
N GLY A 220 8.86 9.33 22.02
CA GLY A 220 7.79 8.72 22.82
C GLY A 220 6.50 9.54 22.84
N THR A 221 6.54 10.80 22.39
CA THR A 221 5.33 11.61 22.23
C THR A 221 4.46 11.06 21.10
N ASN A 222 3.15 11.13 21.33
CA ASN A 222 2.13 10.73 20.39
C ASN A 222 1.64 11.93 19.57
N GLU A 223 1.48 11.74 18.27
CA GLU A 223 1.02 12.74 17.32
C GLU A 223 -0.09 12.16 16.44
N GLN A 224 -0.95 13.04 15.94
CA GLN A 224 -2.07 12.66 15.09
C GLN A 224 -1.83 13.08 13.65
N ILE A 225 -1.96 12.14 12.71
CA ILE A 225 -1.84 12.41 11.28
C ILE A 225 -3.23 12.62 10.69
N CYS A 226 -3.46 13.76 10.07
CA CYS A 226 -4.75 14.08 9.46
C CYS A 226 -5.02 13.24 8.21
N VAL A 227 -6.29 12.83 8.04
CA VAL A 227 -6.74 12.22 6.79
C VAL A 227 -6.68 13.26 5.65
N TRP A 228 -6.08 12.87 4.53
CA TRP A 228 -6.05 13.67 3.31
C TRP A 228 -7.50 14.03 2.89
N PRO A 229 -7.77 15.29 2.51
CA PRO A 229 -6.84 16.35 2.15
C PRO A 229 -6.49 17.31 3.28
N LEU A 230 -6.87 16.99 4.52
CA LEU A 230 -6.55 17.84 5.66
C LEU A 230 -5.09 17.69 6.05
N ARG A 231 -4.52 18.76 6.59
CA ARG A 231 -3.11 18.82 7.00
C ARG A 231 -3.02 19.09 8.50
N PRO A 232 -2.04 18.50 9.19
CA PRO A 232 -1.80 18.79 10.59
C PRO A 232 -1.30 20.23 10.74
N LEU A 233 -1.95 21.00 11.62
CA LEU A 233 -1.58 22.36 11.98
C LEU A 233 -1.59 22.50 13.51
N TRP A 234 -0.52 23.08 14.05
CA TRP A 234 -0.48 23.56 15.43
C TRP A 234 -0.79 25.05 15.43
N ALA A 235 -1.96 25.44 15.95
CA ALA A 235 -2.38 26.85 16.03
C ALA A 235 -1.60 27.60 17.13
N ASP A 236 -1.19 26.87 18.17
CA ASP A 236 -0.29 27.28 19.23
C ASP A 236 0.43 26.02 19.77
N ASN A 237 1.21 26.15 20.84
CA ASN A 237 1.97 25.02 21.41
C ASN A 237 1.10 23.86 21.93
N ASN A 238 -0.21 24.07 22.13
CA ASN A 238 -1.09 23.11 22.78
C ASN A 238 -2.32 22.74 21.92
N THR A 239 -2.57 23.44 20.82
CA THR A 239 -3.77 23.28 20.00
C THR A 239 -3.44 22.69 18.64
N PHE A 240 -3.63 21.39 18.50
CA PHE A 240 -3.56 20.66 17.23
C PHE A 240 -4.92 20.69 16.49
N MET A 241 -4.89 20.86 15.17
CA MET A 241 -6.07 20.75 14.32
C MET A 241 -5.74 20.19 12.93
N CYS A 242 -6.73 19.55 12.31
CA CYS A 242 -6.69 19.15 10.91
C CYS A 242 -7.32 20.23 10.03
N GLU A 243 -6.49 20.95 9.28
CA GLU A 243 -6.92 22.11 8.49
C GLU A 243 -7.07 21.74 7.01
N TYR A 244 -8.14 22.24 6.39
CA TYR A 244 -8.27 22.25 4.94
C TYR A 244 -7.56 23.49 4.37
N ASN A 245 -6.60 23.28 3.48
CA ASN A 245 -5.88 24.37 2.83
C ASN A 245 -5.71 24.09 1.33
N GLN A 246 -6.38 24.88 0.49
CA GLN A 246 -6.35 24.68 -0.97
C GLN A 246 -4.94 24.82 -1.56
N ALA A 247 -4.12 25.74 -1.03
CA ALA A 247 -2.74 25.90 -1.53
C ALA A 247 -1.92 24.64 -1.26
N SER A 248 -2.08 24.02 -0.08
CA SER A 248 -1.44 22.73 0.22
C SER A 248 -1.97 21.59 -0.63
N ILE A 249 -3.23 21.60 -1.05
CA ILE A 249 -3.76 20.56 -1.95
C ILE A 249 -3.12 20.71 -3.33
N ASN A 250 -3.06 21.95 -3.82
CA ASN A 250 -2.51 22.27 -5.13
C ASN A 250 -1.04 21.86 -5.27
N THR A 251 -0.24 21.80 -4.19
CA THR A 251 1.15 21.31 -4.25
C THR A 251 1.27 19.81 -4.55
N PHE A 252 0.17 19.06 -4.43
CA PHE A 252 0.10 17.65 -4.77
C PHE A 252 -0.77 17.36 -6.01
N GLU A 253 -1.29 18.41 -6.66
CA GLU A 253 -2.00 18.26 -7.93
C GLU A 253 -1.02 18.41 -9.11
N TYR A 254 -0.87 17.33 -9.87
CA TYR A 254 0.01 17.28 -11.04
C TYR A 254 -0.81 17.09 -12.31
N SER A 255 -0.41 17.77 -13.38
CA SER A 255 -0.92 17.53 -14.74
C SER A 255 0.07 16.64 -15.49
N PHE A 256 -0.43 15.57 -16.09
CA PHE A 256 0.36 14.62 -16.88
C PHE A 256 -0.08 14.67 -18.35
N ASP A 257 0.15 15.80 -19.00
CA ASP A 257 -0.27 16.12 -20.37
C ASP A 257 0.62 15.49 -21.47
N ALA A 258 1.77 14.94 -21.09
CA ALA A 258 2.66 14.21 -21.99
C ALA A 258 2.07 12.85 -22.47
N TYR A 259 1.04 12.34 -21.79
CA TYR A 259 0.46 11.02 -22.06
C TYR A 259 -0.88 11.12 -22.79
N LYS A 260 -1.09 10.25 -23.78
CA LYS A 260 -2.36 10.18 -24.53
C LYS A 260 -3.47 9.44 -23.80
N LEU A 261 -3.12 8.71 -22.75
CA LEU A 261 -4.02 7.95 -21.90
C LEU A 261 -3.98 8.52 -20.48
N PRO A 262 -5.08 8.45 -19.73
CA PRO A 262 -5.08 8.82 -18.32
C PRO A 262 -3.99 8.04 -17.56
N LEU A 263 -3.13 8.76 -16.86
CA LEU A 263 -2.20 8.18 -15.90
C LEU A 263 -2.95 8.08 -14.57
N TYR A 264 -2.97 6.91 -13.96
CA TYR A 264 -3.65 6.68 -12.68
C TYR A 264 -2.68 6.59 -11.52
#